data_AF-A0A645CD98-F1
#
_entry.id   AF-A0A645CD98-F1
#
_cell.length_a   1.000
_cell.length_b   1.000
_cell.length_c   1.000
_cell.angle_alpha   90.00
_cell.angle_beta   90.00
_cell.angle_gamma   90.00
#
_symmetry.space_group_name_H-M   'P 1'
#
loop_
_entity.id
_entity.type
_entity.pdbx_description
1 polymer ?
#
loop_
_entity_poly.entity_id
_entity_poly.type
_entity_poly.pdbx_seq_one_letter_code
_entity_poly.pdbx_strand_id
1 'polypeptide(L)'
;MKMEMFLLQEAEQFKTAREEKIAVTAKDISLGGCGFLLDISKKHLFENKRRYLCRLFLPETEFLVPVSIMRNQERDGRCEVGVSFDILPISAEKSLGNFIRQQELINR
;
A
#
# COMPACT_ATOMS: atom_id res chain seq x y z
N MET A 1 1.57 -8.89 -4.77
CA MET A 1 1.93 -9.00 -3.34
C MET A 1 0.72 -8.59 -2.48
N LYS A 2 0.36 -9.33 -1.42
CA LYS A 2 -0.73 -8.92 -0.51
C LYS A 2 -0.26 -7.82 0.44
N MET A 3 -1.13 -6.87 0.76
CA MET A 3 -0.86 -5.77 1.69
C MET A 3 -2.15 -5.38 2.42
N GLU A 4 -2.00 -4.67 3.53
CA GLU A 4 -3.12 -4.10 4.28
C GLU A 4 -2.91 -2.61 4.51
N MET A 5 -3.95 -1.83 4.25
CA MET A 5 -3.94 -0.38 4.42
C MET A 5 -4.78 -0.01 5.64
N PHE A 6 -4.21 0.81 6.51
CA PHE A 6 -4.86 1.35 7.70
C PHE A 6 -4.91 2.86 7.56
N LEU A 7 -6.11 3.44 7.57
CA LEU A 7 -6.26 4.88 7.50
C LEU A 7 -5.72 5.54 8.76
N LEU A 8 -4.80 6.50 8.60
CA LEU A 8 -4.33 7.33 9.70
C LEU A 8 -5.31 8.49 9.90
N GLN A 9 -6.06 8.49 11.00
CA GLN A 9 -6.90 9.62 11.39
C GLN A 9 -6.08 10.63 12.20
N GLU A 10 -6.30 11.92 11.98
CA GLU A 10 -5.67 12.98 12.78
C GLU A 10 -6.16 12.90 14.24
N ALA A 11 -5.23 13.05 15.18
CA ALA A 11 -5.36 12.63 16.57
C ALA A 11 -6.22 13.54 17.47
N GLU A 12 -7.37 14.04 16.99
CA GLU A 12 -8.19 14.92 17.82
C GLU A 12 -9.20 14.21 18.72
N GLN A 13 -9.58 12.95 18.45
CA GLN A 13 -10.47 12.21 19.37
C GLN A 13 -10.13 10.72 19.39
N PHE A 14 -9.45 10.27 20.44
CA PHE A 14 -9.34 8.85 20.81
C PHE A 14 -10.72 8.31 21.24
N LYS A 15 -11.64 8.19 20.30
CA LYS A 15 -12.83 7.35 20.42
C LYS A 15 -12.62 6.17 19.51
N THR A 16 -12.09 5.08 20.07
CA THR A 16 -12.09 3.70 19.56
C THR A 16 -12.46 3.60 18.07
N ALA A 17 -11.65 4.19 17.21
CA ALA A 17 -11.91 4.17 15.79
C ALA A 17 -11.64 2.74 15.38
N ARG A 18 -12.67 2.03 14.95
CA ARG A 18 -12.52 0.74 14.28
C ARG A 18 -11.50 0.98 13.17
N GLU A 19 -10.27 0.51 13.34
CA GLU A 19 -9.25 0.60 12.31
C GLU A 19 -9.79 -0.16 11.09
N GLU A 20 -10.27 0.59 10.10
CA GLU A 20 -10.83 -0.01 8.91
C GLU A 20 -9.67 -0.50 8.05
N LYS A 21 -9.35 -1.78 8.26
CA LYS A 21 -8.33 -2.50 7.53
C LYS A 21 -8.82 -2.79 6.12
N ILE A 22 -8.13 -2.28 5.12
CA ILE A 22 -8.44 -2.51 3.72
C ILE A 22 -7.38 -3.45 3.14
N ALA A 23 -7.75 -4.70 2.89
CA ALA A 23 -6.88 -5.66 2.23
C ALA A 23 -6.78 -5.34 0.73
N VAL A 24 -5.56 -5.24 0.22
CA VAL A 24 -5.26 -4.96 -1.19
C VAL A 24 -4.20 -5.91 -1.73
N THR A 25 -4.13 -6.04 -3.05
CA THR A 25 -3.06 -6.80 -3.73
C THR A 25 -2.36 -5.88 -4.71
N ALA A 26 -1.06 -5.70 -4.50
CA ALA A 26 -0.19 -4.95 -5.41
C ALA A 26 -0.19 -5.64 -6.79
N LYS A 27 -0.52 -4.84 -7.81
CA LYS A 27 -0.35 -5.13 -9.24
C LYS A 27 1.12 -4.96 -9.64
N ASP A 28 1.74 -3.89 -9.15
CA ASP A 28 3.14 -3.58 -9.33
C ASP A 28 3.74 -3.10 -7.99
N ILE A 29 5.06 -3.26 -7.84
CA ILE A 29 5.78 -2.80 -6.66
C ILE A 29 7.21 -2.43 -7.00
N SER A 30 7.71 -1.40 -6.34
CA SER A 30 9.07 -0.89 -6.41
C SER A 30 9.54 -0.51 -4.99
N LEU A 31 10.78 -0.04 -4.85
CA LEU A 31 11.25 0.53 -3.58
C LEU A 31 10.61 1.90 -3.25
N GLY A 32 10.03 2.59 -4.25
CA GLY A 32 9.39 3.89 -4.04
C GLY A 32 7.89 3.82 -3.72
N GLY A 33 7.27 2.66 -3.92
CA GLY A 33 5.83 2.50 -3.79
C GLY A 33 5.25 1.33 -4.58
N CYS A 34 3.94 1.30 -4.68
CA CYS A 34 3.19 0.24 -5.37
C CYS A 34 1.89 0.76 -5.99
N GLY A 35 1.42 0.04 -7.00
CA GLY A 35 0.10 0.21 -7.60
C GLY A 35 -0.82 -0.96 -7.28
N PHE A 36 -2.11 -0.69 -7.07
CA PHE A 36 -3.13 -1.73 -6.97
C PHE A 36 -4.44 -1.32 -7.65
N LEU A 37 -5.27 -2.32 -7.93
CA LEU A 37 -6.59 -2.14 -8.52
C LEU A 37 -7.68 -2.41 -7.49
N LEU A 38 -8.73 -1.60 -7.52
CA LEU A 38 -9.90 -1.71 -6.68
C LEU A 38 -11.18 -1.69 -7.52
N ASP A 39 -12.26 -2.18 -6.90
CA ASP A 39 -13.62 -1.86 -7.35
C ASP A 39 -13.86 -0.35 -7.25
N ILE A 40 -14.54 0.22 -8.25
CA ILE A 40 -14.88 1.65 -8.30
C ILE A 40 -15.64 2.12 -7.06
N SER A 41 -16.47 1.26 -6.48
CA SER A 41 -17.23 1.54 -5.24
C SER A 41 -16.33 1.87 -4.06
N LYS A 42 -15.06 1.40 -4.07
CA LYS A 42 -14.07 1.63 -3.01
C LYS A 42 -13.13 2.80 -3.31
N LYS A 43 -13.30 3.53 -4.41
CA LYS A 43 -12.45 4.69 -4.78
C LYS A 43 -12.41 5.75 -3.68
N HIS A 44 -13.54 5.99 -3.01
CA HIS A 44 -13.66 6.96 -1.92
C HIS A 44 -12.76 6.64 -0.71
N LEU A 45 -12.30 5.39 -0.58
CA LEU A 45 -11.40 4.97 0.49
C LEU A 45 -9.95 5.39 0.26
N PHE A 46 -9.58 5.94 -0.90
CA PHE A 46 -8.19 6.25 -1.25
C PHE A 46 -8.09 7.60 -1.96
N GLU A 47 -8.27 8.69 -1.20
CA GLU A 47 -8.17 10.06 -1.72
C GLU A 47 -6.71 10.49 -1.91
N ASN A 48 -6.43 11.31 -2.92
CA ASN A 48 -5.08 11.81 -3.19
C ASN A 48 -4.52 12.58 -1.99
N LYS A 49 -3.22 12.40 -1.74
CA LYS A 49 -2.46 12.96 -0.61
C LYS A 49 -2.88 12.48 0.78
N ARG A 50 -3.88 11.59 0.87
CA ARG A 50 -4.28 10.97 2.12
C ARG A 50 -3.23 9.95 2.55
N ARG A 51 -2.97 9.89 3.86
CA ARG A 51 -1.94 9.03 4.45
C ARG A 51 -2.54 7.78 5.07
N TYR A 52 -1.81 6.69 4.91
CA TYR A 52 -2.14 5.38 5.44
C TYR A 52 -0.90 4.78 6.09
N LEU A 53 -1.11 3.81 6.97
CA LEU A 53 -0.10 2.84 7.32
C LEU A 53 -0.31 1.61 6.44
N CYS A 54 0.73 1.17 5.75
CA CYS A 54 0.71 -0.02 4.91
C CYS A 54 1.46 -1.15 5.59
N ARG A 55 0.80 -2.29 5.81
CA ARG A 55 1.45 -3.53 6.22
C ARG A 55 1.87 -4.30 4.97
N LEU A 56 3.18 -4.38 4.75
CA LEU A 56 3.80 -5.17 3.69
C LEU A 56 4.03 -6.58 4.20
N PHE A 57 3.47 -7.59 3.52
CA PHE A 57 3.72 -8.99 3.81
C PHE A 57 4.84 -9.51 2.90
N LEU A 58 6.02 -9.75 3.48
CA LEU A 58 7.15 -10.40 2.82
C LEU A 58 7.28 -11.84 3.33
N PRO A 59 7.98 -12.74 2.61
CA PRO A 59 7.97 -14.17 2.93
C PRO A 59 8.38 -14.54 4.37
N GLU A 60 9.28 -13.79 4.98
CA GLU A 60 9.84 -14.09 6.31
C GLU A 60 9.54 -13.01 7.36
N THR A 61 8.92 -11.91 6.96
CA THR A 61 8.74 -10.74 7.82
C THR A 61 7.63 -9.83 7.30
N GLU A 62 7.20 -8.91 8.13
CA GLU A 62 6.26 -7.87 7.78
C GLU A 62 6.73 -6.52 8.27
N PHE A 63 6.38 -5.47 7.52
CA PHE A 63 6.74 -4.10 7.86
C PHE A 63 5.51 -3.21 7.81
N LEU A 64 5.39 -2.33 8.80
CA LEU A 64 4.46 -1.22 8.78
C LEU A 64 5.18 0.01 8.23
N VAL A 65 4.70 0.50 7.10
CA VAL A 65 5.33 1.58 6.33
C VAL A 65 4.30 2.70 6.15
N PRO A 66 4.60 3.95 6.54
CA PRO A 66 3.73 5.08 6.24
C PRO A 66 3.73 5.34 4.74
N VAL A 67 2.55 5.59 4.18
CA VAL A 67 2.36 5.76 2.75
C VAL A 67 1.39 6.87 2.41
N SER A 68 1.60 7.49 1.25
CA SER A 68 0.72 8.52 0.70
C SER A 68 0.10 8.04 -0.62
N ILE A 69 -1.19 8.32 -0.80
CA ILE A 69 -1.86 8.09 -2.08
C ILE A 69 -1.44 9.17 -3.08
N MET A 70 -0.80 8.76 -4.17
CA MET A 70 -0.30 9.67 -5.19
C MET A 70 -1.29 9.88 -6.33
N ARG A 71 -2.09 8.85 -6.64
CA ARG A 71 -3.12 8.88 -7.68
C ARG A 71 -4.22 7.87 -7.42
N ASN A 72 -5.45 8.16 -7.84
CA ASN A 72 -6.60 7.27 -7.79
C ASN A 72 -7.49 7.42 -9.04
N GLN A 73 -7.04 6.91 -10.18
CA GLN A 73 -7.72 7.11 -11.46
C GLN A 73 -8.73 6.00 -11.76
N GLU A 74 -9.81 6.35 -12.44
CA GLU A 74 -10.78 5.38 -12.95
C GLU A 74 -10.35 4.91 -14.35
N ARG A 75 -10.37 3.60 -14.57
CA ARG A 75 -10.02 2.98 -15.84
C ARG A 75 -10.72 1.63 -15.96
N ASP A 76 -11.42 1.42 -17.07
CA ASP A 76 -12.09 0.15 -17.41
C ASP A 76 -13.02 -0.37 -16.29
N GLY A 77 -13.78 0.54 -15.64
CA GLY A 77 -14.67 0.21 -14.53
C GLY A 77 -13.97 -0.15 -13.21
N ARG A 78 -12.65 0.06 -13.12
CA ARG A 78 -11.84 -0.15 -11.92
C ARG A 78 -11.16 1.15 -11.50
N CYS A 79 -10.76 1.22 -10.24
CA CYS A 79 -9.90 2.29 -9.75
C CYS A 79 -8.46 1.79 -9.66
N GLU A 80 -7.55 2.47 -10.37
CA GLU A 80 -6.11 2.27 -10.25
C GLU A 80 -5.55 3.28 -9.23
N VAL A 81 -5.02 2.75 -8.14
CA VAL A 81 -4.46 3.51 -7.04
C VAL A 81 -2.94 3.36 -7.05
N GLY A 82 -2.23 4.48 -7.09
CA GLY A 82 -0.78 4.54 -6.93
C GLY A 82 -0.42 5.09 -5.56
N VAL A 83 0.48 4.39 -4.88
CA VAL A 83 0.88 4.66 -3.50
C VAL A 83 2.39 4.85 -3.46
N SER A 84 2.85 5.87 -2.75
CA SER A 84 4.27 6.09 -2.47
C SER A 84 4.58 5.75 -1.02
N PHE A 85 5.73 5.12 -0.79
CA PHE A 85 6.25 4.92 0.56
C PHE A 85 6.87 6.24 1.06
N ASP A 86 6.34 6.78 2.15
CA ASP A 86 6.83 8.06 2.70
C ASP A 86 8.21 7.87 3.33
N ILE A 87 8.38 6.79 4.09
CA ILE A 87 9.64 6.38 4.74
C ILE A 87 9.72 4.86 4.70
N LEU A 88 10.79 4.32 4.12
CA LEU A 88 11.06 2.89 4.13
C LEU A 88 12.27 2.60 5.04
N PRO A 89 12.10 1.86 6.16
CA PRO A 89 13.24 1.47 6.99
C PRO A 89 14.27 0.66 6.18
N ILE A 90 15.57 0.82 6.46
CA ILE A 90 16.65 0.12 5.73
C ILE A 90 16.45 -1.40 5.69
N SER A 91 15.96 -1.99 6.79
CA SER A 91 15.63 -3.42 6.82
C SER A 91 14.50 -3.78 5.86
N ALA A 92 13.45 -2.95 5.80
CA ALA A 92 12.33 -3.14 4.89
C ALA A 92 12.76 -2.95 3.43
N GLU A 93 13.60 -1.96 3.15
CA GLU A 93 14.16 -1.72 1.81
C GLU A 93 14.96 -2.92 1.30
N LYS A 94 15.85 -3.49 2.14
CA LYS A 94 16.63 -4.69 1.78
C LYS A 94 15.73 -5.90 1.53
N SER A 95 14.80 -6.19 2.44
CA SER A 95 13.89 -7.33 2.29
C SER A 95 12.98 -7.18 1.07
N LEU A 96 12.48 -5.98 0.82
CA LEU A 96 11.64 -5.69 -0.34
C LEU A 96 12.44 -5.77 -1.65
N GLY A 97 13.66 -5.23 -1.69
CA GLY A 97 14.53 -5.32 -2.85
C GLY A 97 14.85 -6.77 -3.23
N ASN A 98 15.13 -7.61 -2.24
CA ASN A 98 15.31 -9.04 -2.46
C ASN A 98 14.04 -9.71 -3.00
N PHE A 99 12.88 -9.37 -2.43
CA PHE A 99 11.59 -9.88 -2.90
C PHE A 99 11.33 -9.49 -4.36
N ILE A 100 11.51 -8.22 -4.73
CA ILE A 100 11.32 -7.72 -6.10
C ILE A 100 12.23 -8.50 -7.06
N ARG A 101 13.52 -8.62 -6.72
CA ARG A 101 14.49 -9.37 -7.53
C ARG A 101 14.08 -10.83 -7.73
N GLN A 102 13.56 -11.49 -6.69
CA GLN A 102 13.06 -12.86 -6.81
C GLN A 102 11.83 -12.96 -7.72
N GLN A 103 10.89 -12.02 -7.61
CA GLN A 103 9.72 -11.97 -8.51
C GLN A 103 10.13 -11.77 -9.98
N GLU A 104 11.11 -10.92 -10.25
CA GLU A 104 11.64 -10.70 -11.60
C GLU A 104 12.33 -11.95 -12.18
N LEU A 105 13.01 -12.73 -11.34
CA LEU A 105 13.64 -13.98 -11.77
C LEU A 105 12.62 -15.09 -12.06
N ILE A 106 11.50 -15.12 -11.34
CA ILE A 106 10.43 -16.11 -11.54
C ILE A 106 9.58 -15.78 -12.79
N ASN A 107 9.39 -14.50 -13.08
CA ASN A 107 8.57 -14.03 -14.21
C ASN A 107 9.35 -13.91 -15.53
N ARG A 108 10.61 -14.37 -15.57
CA ARG A 108 11.42 -14.53 -16.78
C ARG A 108 11.25 -15.93 -17.35
#